data_AF-A0A920TKL8-F1
#
_entry.id   AF-A0A920TKL8-F1
#
_cell.length_a   1.000
_cell.length_b   1.000
_cell.length_c   1.000
_cell.angle_alpha   90.00
_cell.angle_beta   90.00
_cell.angle_gamma   90.00
#
_symmetry.space_group_name_H-M   'P 1'
#
loop_
_entity.id
_entity.type
_entity.pdbx_description
1 polymer ?
#
loop_
_entity_poly.entity_id
_entity_poly.type
_entity_poly.pdbx_seq_one_letter_code
_entity_poly.pdbx_strand_id
1 'polypeptide(L)' 'MSGLVITHGFCDVHVHFREPGREDKETLQTGSRAALAGGFTRVCVMPNTSPPLDALNQYVLLLKRQKNVQCIFTPLER' A
#
# COMPACT_ATOMS: atom_id res chain seq x y z
N MET A 1 20.18 13.36 19.61
CA MET A 1 20.05 12.74 18.27
C MET A 1 21.24 13.15 17.41
N SER A 2 22.44 12.70 17.74
CA SER A 2 23.63 12.90 16.91
C SER A 2 23.90 11.61 16.12
N GLY A 3 24.31 11.71 14.86
CA GLY A 3 24.68 10.56 14.02
C GLY A 3 23.54 9.86 13.27
N LEU A 4 22.33 10.41 13.26
CA LEU A 4 21.23 9.90 12.43
C LEU A 4 21.32 10.43 11.00
N VAL A 5 20.95 9.60 10.02
CA VAL A 5 20.86 9.99 8.61
C VAL A 5 19.42 10.40 8.29
N ILE A 6 19.26 11.62 7.78
CA ILE A 6 18.00 12.04 7.16
C ILE A 6 18.04 11.58 5.70
N THR A 7 16.98 10.90 5.26
CA THR A 7 16.85 10.39 3.90
C THR A 7 15.45 10.67 3.36
N HIS A 8 15.25 10.39 2.07
CA HIS A 8 13.95 10.42 1.43
C HIS A 8 13.05 9.30 1.96
N GLY A 9 11.73 9.46 1.77
CA GLY A 9 10.81 8.36 2.00
C GLY A 9 11.10 7.19 1.05
N PHE A 10 11.09 5.97 1.57
CA PHE A 10 11.35 4.78 0.79
C PHE A 10 10.15 4.39 -0.08
N CYS A 11 10.45 3.63 -1.14
CA CYS A 11 9.46 3.02 -2.02
C CYS A 11 9.60 1.50 -1.93
N ASP A 12 8.51 0.81 -1.58
CA ASP A 12 8.44 -0.65 -1.64
C ASP A 12 7.70 -1.05 -2.91
N VAL A 13 8.35 -1.81 -3.79
CA VAL A 13 7.76 -2.23 -5.07
C VAL A 13 6.95 -3.53 -4.97
N HIS A 14 6.85 -4.14 -3.79
CA HIS A 14 6.18 -5.43 -3.63
C HIS A 14 5.53 -5.58 -2.25
N VAL A 15 4.28 -5.12 -2.10
CA VAL A 15 3.50 -5.30 -0.85
C VAL A 15 2.22 -6.11 -1.05
N HIS A 16 1.84 -6.86 -0.01
CA HIS A 16 0.60 -7.64 0.02
C HIS A 16 -0.33 -7.16 1.12
N PHE A 17 -1.26 -6.25 0.80
CA PHE A 17 -2.20 -5.70 1.77
C PHE A 17 -3.47 -6.53 1.98
N ARG A 18 -3.68 -7.59 1.17
CA ARG A 18 -4.73 -8.61 1.34
C ARG A 18 -6.18 -8.12 1.29
N GLU A 19 -6.40 -6.81 1.28
CA GLU A 19 -7.68 -6.16 1.01
C GLU A 19 -7.75 -5.71 -0.45
N PRO A 20 -8.82 -6.05 -1.19
CA PRO A 20 -10.03 -6.75 -0.74
C PRO A 20 -9.88 -8.29 -0.62
N GLY A 21 -10.66 -8.90 0.29
CA GLY A 21 -10.97 -10.33 0.33
C GLY A 21 -10.28 -11.16 1.42
N ARG A 22 -9.19 -10.67 2.00
CA ARG A 22 -8.45 -11.28 3.12
C ARG A 22 -8.09 -10.24 4.18
N GLU A 23 -9.05 -9.41 4.55
CA GLU A 23 -8.94 -8.36 5.58
C GLU A 23 -8.58 -8.93 6.96
N ASP A 24 -8.83 -10.23 7.18
CA ASP A 24 -8.39 -10.98 8.37
C ASP A 24 -6.87 -11.05 8.51
N LYS A 25 -6.14 -10.95 7.39
CA LYS A 25 -4.68 -10.99 7.36
C LYS A 25 -4.07 -9.59 7.41
N GLU A 26 -4.60 -8.68 6.61
CA GLU A 26 -4.10 -7.30 6.51
C GLU A 26 -5.15 -6.40 5.86
N THR A 27 -5.14 -5.10 6.19
CA THR A 27 -5.98 -4.08 5.57
C THR A 27 -5.13 -2.99 4.93
N LEU A 28 -5.72 -2.20 4.02
CA LEU A 28 -5.03 -1.02 3.45
C LEU A 28 -4.62 -0.03 4.55
N GLN A 29 -5.42 0.10 5.61
CA GLN A 29 -5.16 1.03 6.71
C GLN A 29 -4.00 0.56 7.59
N THR A 30 -4.03 -0.69 8.04
CA THR A 30 -2.99 -1.26 8.90
C THR A 30 -1.67 -1.43 8.15
N GLY A 31 -1.71 -1.92 6.91
CA GLY A 31 -0.55 -2.02 6.03
C GLY A 31 0.08 -0.66 5.72
N SER A 32 -0.73 0.38 5.46
CA SER A 32 -0.21 1.75 5.28
C SER A 32 0.50 2.28 6.52
N ARG A 33 -0.02 2.00 7.72
CA ARG A 33 0.62 2.44 8.97
C ARG A 33 1.94 1.71 9.20
N ALA A 34 1.98 0.40 8.90
CA ALA A 34 3.19 -0.39 8.97
C ALA A 34 4.27 0.12 7.99
N ALA A 35 3.89 0.41 6.74
CA ALA A 35 4.78 0.98 5.73
C ALA A 35 5.40 2.31 6.21
N LEU A 36 4.58 3.23 6.71
CA LEU A 36 5.05 4.53 7.21
C LEU A 36 5.97 4.39 8.43
N ALA A 37 5.66 3.48 9.36
CA ALA A 37 6.53 3.19 10.50
C ALA A 37 7.90 2.63 10.06
N GLY A 38 7.94 1.91 8.94
CA GLY A 38 9.17 1.43 8.29
C GLY A 38 9.91 2.48 7.44
N GLY A 39 9.37 3.70 7.31
CA GLY A 39 9.95 4.77 6.49
C GLY A 39 9.51 4.74 5.02
N PHE A 40 8.57 3.88 4.64
CA PHE A 40 8.02 3.82 3.29
C PHE A 40 6.88 4.82 3.12
N THR A 41 7.04 5.74 2.16
CA THR A 41 6.02 6.74 1.82
C THR A 41 5.20 6.34 0.60
N ARG A 42 5.69 5.35 -0.17
CA ARG A 42 5.01 4.79 -1.34
C ARG A 42 5.17 3.28 -1.40
N VAL A 43 4.11 2.58 -1.77
CA VAL A 43 4.12 1.12 -1.90
C VAL A 43 3.38 0.66 -3.16
N CYS A 44 3.87 -0.40 -3.78
CA CYS A 44 3.22 -1.06 -4.91
C CYS A 44 2.43 -2.28 -4.45
N VAL A 45 1.10 -2.20 -4.51
CA VAL A 45 0.20 -3.24 -3.99
C VAL A 45 0.04 -4.34 -5.04
N MET A 46 0.35 -5.58 -4.65
CA MET A 46 0.25 -6.74 -5.53
C MET A 46 -1.21 -7.07 -5.85
N PRO A 47 -1.54 -7.46 -7.10
CA PRO A 47 -2.93 -7.62 -7.54
C PRO A 47 -3.60 -8.92 -7.09
N ASN A 48 -2.96 -9.71 -6.23
CA ASN A 48 -3.44 -11.02 -5.76
C ASN A 48 -4.46 -10.93 -4.61
N THR A 49 -5.41 -10.02 -4.75
CA THR A 49 -6.58 -9.83 -3.88
C THR A 49 -7.79 -10.60 -4.41
N SER A 50 -8.90 -10.57 -3.69
CA SER A 50 -10.17 -11.17 -4.11
C SER A 50 -11.32 -10.17 -3.92
N PRO A 51 -11.82 -9.53 -4.99
CA PRO A 51 -11.44 -9.70 -6.40
C PRO A 51 -10.00 -9.23 -6.70
N PRO A 52 -9.35 -9.77 -7.76
CA PRO A 52 -8.03 -9.29 -8.20
C PRO A 52 -8.04 -7.81 -8.61
N LEU A 53 -6.94 -7.09 -8.41
CA LEU A 53 -6.77 -5.70 -8.86
C LEU A 53 -6.33 -5.65 -10.33
N ASP A 54 -7.15 -6.16 -11.25
CA ASP A 54 -6.85 -6.24 -12.69
C ASP A 54 -7.86 -5.51 -13.59
N ALA A 55 -8.85 -4.85 -12.98
CA ALA A 55 -9.91 -4.15 -13.68
C ALA A 55 -10.07 -2.70 -13.18
N LEU A 56 -10.56 -1.82 -14.07
CA LEU A 56 -10.69 -0.39 -13.80
C LEU A 56 -11.54 -0.09 -12.55
N ASN A 57 -12.61 -0.84 -12.33
CA ASN A 57 -13.45 -0.69 -11.14
C ASN A 57 -12.67 -0.91 -9.83
N GLN A 58 -11.77 -1.89 -9.80
CA GLN A 58 -10.94 -2.18 -8.63
C GLN A 58 -9.86 -1.12 -8.44
N TYR A 59 -9.25 -0.66 -9.53
CA TYR A 59 -8.31 0.46 -9.52
C TYR A 59 -8.95 1.73 -8.92
N VAL A 60 -10.16 2.09 -9.40
CA VAL A 60 -10.91 3.23 -8.88
C VAL A 60 -11.27 3.06 -7.40
N LEU A 61 -11.61 1.84 -6.96
CA LEU A 61 -11.87 1.55 -5.55
C LEU A 61 -10.62 1.76 -4.68
N LEU A 62 -9.46 1.27 -5.14
CA LEU A 62 -8.18 1.45 -4.45
C LEU A 62 -7.86 2.94 -4.29
N LEU A 63 -7.98 3.73 -5.36
CA LEU A 63 -7.75 5.18 -5.31
C LEU A 63 -8.71 5.90 -4.36
N LYS A 64 -9.98 5.48 -4.30
CA LYS A 64 -10.95 6.03 -3.33
C LYS A 64 -10.52 5.73 -1.90
N ARG A 65 -10.04 4.52 -1.61
CA ARG A 65 -9.57 4.12 -0.27
C ARG A 65 -8.26 4.80 0.11
N GLN A 66 -7.38 5.05 -0.86
CA GLN A 66 -6.13 5.78 -0.64
C GLN A 66 -6.34 7.18 -0.05
N LYS A 67 -7.45 7.86 -0.36
CA LYS A 67 -7.75 9.19 0.21
C LYS A 67 -7.82 9.19 1.75
N ASN A 68 -8.04 8.03 2.36
CA ASN A 68 -8.16 7.87 3.82
C ASN A 68 -6.88 7.30 4.46
N VAL A 69 -5.78 7.18 3.72
CA VAL A 69 -4.49 6.70 4.23
C VAL A 69 -3.36 7.66 3.85
N GLN A 70 -2.28 7.64 4.62
CA GLN A 70 -1.15 8.56 4.44
C GLN A 70 -0.08 8.02 3.47
N CYS A 71 -0.08 6.72 3.19
CA CYS A 71 0.85 6.11 2.23
C CYS A 71 0.25 6.12 0.81
N ILE A 72 1.06 6.41 -0.20
CA ILE A 72 0.64 6.40 -1.61
C ILE A 72 0.66 4.96 -2.11
N PHE A 73 -0.46 4.50 -2.67
CA PHE A 73 -0.58 3.19 -3.28
C PHE A 73 -0.46 3.31 -4.78
N THR A 74 0.31 2.40 -5.38
CA THR A 74 0.32 2.23 -6.83
C THR A 74 0.07 0.75 -7.09
N PRO A 75 -0.97 0.37 -7.85
CA PRO A 75 -1.12 -1.04 -8.20
C PRO A 75 -0.04 -1.40 -9.20
N LEU A 76 0.53 -2.60 -9.04
CA LEU A 76 1.49 -3.11 -9.99
C LEU A 76 0.74 -3.54 -11.27
N GLU A 77 1.00 -2.85 -12.38
CA GLU A 77 0.51 -3.28 -13.70
C GLU A 77 1.20 -4.60 -14.09
N ARG A 78 0.44 -5.49 -14.73
CA ARG A 78 0.93 -6.78 -15.20
C ARG A 78 1.55 -6.66 -16.59
#